data_AF-A0A533TCW8-F1
#
_entry.id   AF-A0A533TCW8-F1
#
_cell.length_a   1.000
_cell.length_b   1.000
_cell.length_c   1.000
_cell.angle_alpha   90.00
_cell.angle_beta   90.00
_cell.angle_gamma   90.00
#
_symmetry.space_group_name_H-M   'P 1'
#
loop_
_entity.id
_entity.type
_entity.pdbx_description
1 polymer ?
#
loop_
_entity_poly.entity_id
_entity_poly.type
_entity_poly.pdbx_seq_one_letter_code
_entity_poly.pdbx_strand_id
1 'polypeptide(L)'
;MVFHTILRFVHIVSFAAWFGTILASLFFLKAIESKLTGNDNNTAEYAQLLQRFLKLETKVADVAVIGVILSGILLAVLYHGWTLWVFVKSILIVLQIALTIGYIIRSVRTLTYPCSTQDYSSWYRLFGISLTMFALVLFVSFFLL
;
A
#
# COMPACT_ATOMS: atom_id res chain seq x y z
N MET A 1 5.42 31.05 0.04
CA MET A 1 4.28 30.52 0.83
C MET A 1 3.34 29.63 0.01
N VAL A 2 2.82 30.07 -1.14
CA VAL A 2 1.89 29.28 -1.97
C VAL A 2 2.49 27.95 -2.45
N PHE A 3 3.72 27.95 -2.98
CA PHE A 3 4.37 26.73 -3.48
C PHE A 3 4.58 25.67 -2.38
N HIS A 4 5.00 26.09 -1.18
CA HIS A 4 5.12 25.20 -0.01
C HIS A 4 3.79 24.53 0.34
N THR A 5 2.69 25.29 0.37
CA THR A 5 1.35 24.76 0.66
C THR A 5 0.88 23.78 -0.41
N ILE A 6 1.08 24.09 -1.70
CA ILE A 6 0.75 23.18 -2.80
C ILE A 6 1.55 21.89 -2.70
N LEU A 7 2.86 21.98 -2.47
CA LEU A 7 3.72 20.82 -2.37
C LEU A 7 3.35 19.92 -1.19
N ARG A 8 3.01 20.52 -0.04
CA ARG A 8 2.49 19.80 1.13
C ARG A 8 1.14 19.14 0.84
N PHE A 9 0.24 19.83 0.14
CA PHE A 9 -1.04 19.27 -0.27
C PHE A 9 -0.85 18.05 -1.18
N VAL A 10 0.00 18.16 -2.20
CA VAL A 10 0.35 17.04 -3.09
C VAL A 10 0.90 15.88 -2.28
N HIS A 11 1.83 16.13 -1.35
CA HIS A 11 2.40 15.08 -0.51
C HIS A 11 1.34 14.34 0.32
N ILE A 12 0.44 15.09 0.97
CA ILE A 12 -0.64 14.52 1.79
C ILE A 12 -1.62 13.74 0.92
N VAL A 13 -2.02 14.27 -0.24
CA VAL A 13 -2.96 13.60 -1.15
C VAL A 13 -2.34 12.33 -1.73
N SER A 14 -1.07 12.36 -2.15
CA SER A 14 -0.36 11.17 -2.62
C SER A 14 -0.26 10.11 -1.51
N PHE A 15 0.01 10.52 -0.27
CA PHE A 15 0.07 9.62 0.87
C PHE A 15 -1.31 8.99 1.17
N ALA A 16 -2.36 9.81 1.17
CA ALA A 16 -3.73 9.35 1.35
C ALA A 16 -4.19 8.42 0.22
N ALA A 17 -3.82 8.71 -1.02
CA ALA A 17 -4.12 7.87 -2.17
C ALA A 17 -3.44 6.51 -2.06
N TRP A 18 -2.16 6.47 -1.70
CA TRP A 18 -1.41 5.23 -1.49
C TRP A 18 -2.06 4.37 -0.39
N PHE A 19 -2.46 4.99 0.72
CA PHE A 19 -3.16 4.26 1.77
C PHE A 19 -4.56 3.81 1.35
N GLY A 20 -5.29 4.65 0.62
CA GLY A 20 -6.62 4.36 0.12
C GLY A 20 -6.65 3.12 -0.78
N THR A 21 -5.62 2.87 -1.58
CA THR A 21 -5.55 1.66 -2.42
C THR A 21 -5.45 0.38 -1.60
N ILE A 22 -4.72 0.42 -0.48
CA ILE A 22 -4.56 -0.71 0.44
C ILE A 22 -5.91 -1.06 1.06
N LEU A 23 -6.66 -0.06 1.54
CA LEU A 23 -8.00 -0.29 2.10
C LEU A 23 -8.99 -0.78 1.04
N ALA A 24 -8.98 -0.18 -0.16
CA ALA A 24 -9.84 -0.60 -1.26
C ALA A 24 -9.59 -2.07 -1.62
N SER A 25 -8.32 -2.49 -1.66
CA SER A 25 -7.94 -3.88 -1.89
C SER A 25 -8.44 -4.83 -0.81
N LEU A 26 -8.34 -4.44 0.47
CA LEU A 26 -8.84 -5.25 1.58
C LEU A 26 -10.35 -5.49 1.45
N PHE A 27 -11.14 -4.44 1.20
CA PHE A 27 -12.58 -4.56 1.05
C PHE A 27 -12.97 -5.37 -0.19
N PHE A 28 -12.28 -5.14 -1.32
CA PHE A 28 -12.53 -5.88 -2.54
C PHE A 28 -12.24 -7.37 -2.38
N LEU A 29 -11.10 -7.73 -1.81
CA LEU A 29 -10.74 -9.12 -1.51
C LEU A 29 -11.76 -9.75 -0.56
N LYS A 30 -12.13 -9.06 0.52
CA LYS A 30 -13.15 -9.56 1.44
C LYS A 30 -14.48 -9.85 0.74
N ALA A 31 -14.89 -9.02 -0.21
CA ALA A 31 -16.13 -9.18 -0.94
C ALA A 31 -16.12 -10.41 -1.88
N ILE A 32 -14.97 -10.78 -2.43
CA ILE A 32 -14.85 -11.90 -3.38
C ILE A 32 -14.29 -13.20 -2.76
N GLU A 33 -13.95 -13.20 -1.47
CA GLU A 33 -13.36 -14.34 -0.75
C GLU A 33 -14.13 -15.64 -1.01
N SER A 34 -15.44 -15.66 -0.78
CA SER A 34 -16.28 -16.86 -0.96
C SER A 34 -16.30 -17.39 -2.39
N LYS A 35 -16.06 -16.51 -3.37
CA LYS A 35 -15.99 -16.83 -4.80
C LYS A 35 -14.63 -17.35 -5.23
N LEU A 36 -13.58 -17.16 -4.42
CA LEU A 36 -12.20 -17.58 -4.69
C LEU A 36 -11.76 -18.78 -3.83
N THR A 37 -12.47 -19.07 -2.74
CA THR A 37 -12.16 -20.19 -1.84
C THR A 37 -13.13 -21.37 -1.93
N GLY A 38 -14.20 -21.23 -2.73
CA GLY A 38 -15.21 -22.26 -2.92
C GLY A 38 -15.10 -22.96 -4.28
N ASN A 39 -15.93 -23.99 -4.48
CA ASN A 39 -16.07 -24.69 -5.76
C ASN A 39 -17.25 -24.09 -6.55
N ASP A 40 -17.22 -22.77 -6.76
CA ASP A 40 -18.23 -22.05 -7.53
C ASP A 40 -17.90 -22.18 -9.03
N ASN A 41 -18.91 -22.37 -9.88
CA ASN A 41 -18.73 -22.52 -11.33
C ASN A 41 -18.04 -21.29 -11.97
N ASN A 42 -18.09 -20.14 -11.30
CA ASN A 42 -17.54 -18.88 -11.81
C ASN A 42 -16.16 -18.52 -11.22
N THR A 43 -15.50 -19.42 -10.49
CA THR A 43 -14.21 -19.15 -9.82
C THR A 43 -13.15 -18.58 -10.78
N ALA A 44 -13.09 -19.07 -12.02
CA ALA A 44 -12.16 -18.58 -13.03
C ALA A 44 -12.40 -17.11 -13.42
N GLU A 45 -13.67 -16.69 -13.50
CA GLU A 45 -14.02 -15.30 -13.81
C GLU A 45 -13.63 -14.36 -12.67
N TYR A 46 -13.89 -14.75 -11.42
CA TYR A 46 -13.49 -13.98 -10.25
C TYR A 46 -11.96 -13.92 -10.09
N ALA A 47 -11.24 -14.98 -10.43
CA ALA A 47 -9.78 -14.96 -10.46
C ALA A 47 -9.24 -13.98 -11.51
N GLN A 48 -9.84 -13.92 -12.70
CA GLN A 48 -9.51 -12.92 -13.72
C GLN A 48 -9.85 -11.50 -13.27
N LEU A 49 -11.01 -11.31 -12.63
CA LEU A 49 -11.42 -10.03 -12.06
C LEU A 49 -10.40 -9.54 -11.02
N LEU A 50 -9.96 -10.43 -10.13
CA LEU A 50 -8.93 -10.13 -9.14
C LEU A 50 -7.62 -9.72 -9.81
N GLN A 51 -7.15 -10.44 -10.83
CA GLN A 51 -5.93 -10.06 -11.55
C GLN A 51 -6.05 -8.67 -12.21
N ARG A 52 -7.19 -8.35 -12.82
CA ARG A 52 -7.43 -7.02 -13.41
C ARG A 52 -7.46 -5.93 -12.35
N PHE A 53 -8.13 -6.19 -11.23
CA PHE A 53 -8.17 -5.28 -10.09
C PHE A 53 -6.77 -5.02 -9.53
N LEU A 54 -5.99 -6.06 -9.27
CA LEU A 54 -4.62 -5.93 -8.75
C LEU A 54 -3.71 -5.16 -9.71
N LYS A 55 -3.83 -5.39 -11.02
CA LYS A 55 -3.04 -4.63 -12.02
C LYS A 55 -3.38 -3.14 -11.99
N LEU A 56 -4.65 -2.80 -11.84
CA LEU A 56 -5.09 -1.41 -11.74
C LEU A 56 -4.66 -0.80 -10.41
N GLU A 57 -4.82 -1.54 -9.32
CA GLU A 57 -4.44 -1.10 -7.99
C GLU A 57 -2.94 -0.84 -7.88
N THR A 58 -2.10 -1.76 -8.36
CA THR A 58 -0.64 -1.58 -8.34
C THR A 58 -0.25 -0.33 -9.12
N LYS A 59 -0.89 -0.04 -10.26
CA LYS A 59 -0.62 1.19 -11.02
C LYS A 59 -0.98 2.45 -10.23
N VAL A 60 -2.12 2.46 -9.53
CA VAL A 60 -2.52 3.61 -8.71
C VAL A 60 -1.60 3.75 -7.48
N ALA A 61 -1.27 2.65 -6.82
CA ALA A 61 -0.35 2.61 -5.70
C ALA A 61 1.04 3.10 -6.10
N ASP A 62 1.58 2.68 -7.25
CA ASP A 62 2.88 3.10 -7.76
C ASP A 62 2.93 4.63 -7.99
N VAL A 63 1.91 5.18 -8.65
CA VAL A 63 1.81 6.63 -8.89
C VAL A 63 1.73 7.38 -7.56
N ALA A 64 0.95 6.88 -6.62
CA ALA A 64 0.81 7.49 -5.31
C ALA A 64 2.12 7.45 -4.50
N VAL A 65 2.83 6.31 -4.49
CA VAL A 65 4.15 6.15 -3.86
C VAL A 65 5.18 7.09 -4.48
N ILE A 66 5.27 7.14 -5.81
CA ILE A 66 6.16 8.07 -6.51
C ILE A 66 5.84 9.51 -6.12
N GLY A 67 4.55 9.86 -6.05
CA GLY A 67 4.08 11.16 -5.59
C GLY A 67 4.58 11.48 -4.18
N VAL A 68 4.44 10.56 -3.22
CA VAL A 68 4.94 10.71 -1.84
C VAL A 68 6.44 10.94 -1.82
N ILE A 69 7.21 10.13 -2.55
CA ILE A 69 8.68 10.20 -2.57
C ILE A 69 9.14 11.52 -3.18
N LEU A 70 8.67 11.88 -4.38
CA LEU A 70 9.11 13.09 -5.07
C LEU A 70 8.74 14.34 -4.29
N SER A 71 7.49 14.44 -3.83
CA SER A 71 7.05 15.59 -3.02
C SER A 71 7.76 15.66 -1.67
N GLY A 72 8.06 14.52 -1.04
CA GLY A 72 8.82 14.45 0.21
C GLY A 72 10.27 14.93 0.03
N ILE A 73 10.95 14.50 -1.03
CA ILE A 73 12.29 14.97 -1.39
C ILE A 73 12.29 16.47 -1.66
N LEU A 74 11.33 16.96 -2.45
CA LEU A 74 11.21 18.40 -2.75
C LEU A 74 10.97 19.21 -1.47
N LEU A 75 10.13 18.72 -0.53
CA LEU A 75 9.90 19.37 0.76
C LEU A 75 11.17 19.40 1.61
N ALA A 76 11.92 18.30 1.65
CA ALA A 76 13.18 18.21 2.37
C ALA A 76 14.23 19.18 1.79
N VAL A 77 14.41 19.20 0.47
CA VAL A 77 15.43 20.03 -0.19
C VAL A 77 15.10 21.52 -0.10
N LEU A 78 13.84 21.91 -0.31
CA LEU A 78 13.47 23.32 -0.46
C LEU A 78 13.05 23.99 0.84
N TYR A 79 12.60 23.24 1.86
CA TYR A 79 11.93 23.82 3.01
C TYR A 79 12.35 23.27 4.37
N HIS A 80 12.59 21.97 4.51
CA HIS A 80 12.74 21.33 5.84
C HIS A 80 14.19 20.91 6.16
N GLY A 81 15.06 20.80 5.15
CA GLY A 81 16.39 20.24 5.28
C GLY A 81 16.39 18.72 5.49
N TRP A 82 17.57 18.12 5.36
CA TRP A 82 17.80 16.70 5.64
C TRP A 82 18.16 16.49 7.11
N THR A 83 17.16 16.56 7.98
CA THR A 83 17.34 16.27 9.41
C THR A 83 17.34 14.77 9.68
N LEU A 84 17.84 14.36 10.85
CA LEU A 84 17.79 12.96 11.30
C LEU A 84 16.36 12.39 11.20
N TRP A 85 15.34 13.18 11.53
CA TRP A 85 13.93 12.78 11.44
C TRP A 85 13.45 12.57 10.01
N VAL A 86 13.91 13.36 9.04
CA VAL A 86 13.61 13.13 7.62
C VAL A 86 14.23 11.83 7.14
N PHE A 87 15.45 11.49 7.61
CA PHE A 87 16.07 10.20 7.32
C PHE A 87 15.28 9.03 7.92
N VAL A 88 14.89 9.11 9.19
CA VAL A 88 14.07 8.09 9.85
C VAL A 88 12.76 7.84 9.08
N LYS A 89 12.04 8.90 8.71
CA LYS A 89 10.80 8.79 7.92
C LYS A 89 11.02 8.15 6.55
N SER A 90 12.10 8.55 5.87
CA SER A 90 12.47 7.98 4.56
C SER A 90 12.78 6.49 4.66
N ILE A 91 13.53 6.07 5.69
CA ILE A 91 13.84 4.65 5.95
C ILE A 91 12.55 3.86 6.22
N LEU A 92 11.61 4.41 7.00
CA LEU A 92 10.34 3.74 7.28
C LEU A 92 9.50 3.53 6.01
N ILE A 93 9.46 4.52 5.10
CA ILE A 93 8.76 4.38 3.81
C ILE A 93 9.41 3.28 2.96
N VAL A 94 10.74 3.28 2.84
CA VAL A 94 11.46 2.24 2.10
C VAL A 94 11.23 0.87 2.71
N LEU A 95 11.27 0.76 4.04
CA LEU A 95 11.01 -0.49 4.76
C LEU A 95 9.58 -0.99 4.52
N GLN A 96 8.59 -0.10 4.53
CA GLN A 96 7.20 -0.45 4.25
C GLN A 96 7.04 -1.02 2.84
N ILE A 97 7.65 -0.38 1.84
CA ILE A 97 7.63 -0.84 0.45
C ILE A 97 8.32 -2.22 0.34
N ALA A 98 9.51 -2.37 0.92
CA ALA A 98 10.28 -3.61 0.86
C ALA A 98 9.55 -4.78 1.52
N LEU A 99 8.96 -4.58 2.71
CA LEU A 99 8.18 -5.60 3.41
C LEU A 99 6.93 -6.00 2.63
N THR A 100 6.21 -5.02 2.06
CA THR A 100 4.99 -5.26 1.29
C THR A 100 5.30 -6.06 0.02
N ILE A 101 6.27 -5.60 -0.79
CA ILE A 101 6.68 -6.30 -2.02
C ILE A 101 7.24 -7.69 -1.71
N GLY A 102 8.11 -7.80 -0.70
CA GLY A 102 8.71 -9.07 -0.30
C GLY A 102 7.65 -10.10 0.12
N TYR A 103 6.63 -9.67 0.86
CA TYR A 103 5.52 -10.54 1.24
C TYR A 103 4.66 -10.94 0.03
N ILE A 104 4.36 -10.00 -0.87
CA ILE A 104 3.60 -10.28 -2.10
C ILE A 104 4.28 -11.38 -2.92
N ILE A 105 5.58 -11.22 -3.19
CA ILE A 105 6.36 -12.17 -3.99
C ILE A 105 6.36 -13.56 -3.34
N ARG A 106 6.53 -13.62 -2.01
CA ARG A 106 6.68 -14.87 -1.27
C ARG A 106 5.38 -15.63 -1.05
N SER A 107 4.28 -14.93 -0.75
CA SER A 107 3.07 -15.56 -0.18
C SER A 107 1.82 -15.35 -1.01
N VAL A 108 1.71 -14.23 -1.73
CA VAL A 108 0.49 -13.88 -2.46
C VAL A 108 0.57 -14.32 -3.92
N ARG A 109 1.71 -14.11 -4.56
CA ARG A 109 1.91 -14.46 -5.99
C ARG A 109 1.87 -15.97 -6.24
N THR A 110 2.12 -16.78 -5.21
CA THR A 110 2.11 -18.24 -5.26
C THR A 110 0.71 -18.84 -5.14
N LEU A 111 -0.31 -18.03 -4.84
CA LEU A 111 -1.69 -18.49 -4.70
C LEU A 111 -2.27 -18.89 -6.06
N THR A 112 -2.84 -20.09 -6.12
CA THR A 112 -3.61 -20.58 -7.27
C THR A 112 -5.07 -20.69 -6.87
N TYR A 113 -5.99 -20.20 -7.70
CA TYR A 113 -7.43 -20.23 -7.41
C TYR A 113 -8.13 -21.39 -8.15
N PRO A 114 -9.11 -22.06 -7.53
CA PRO A 114 -9.58 -21.88 -6.15
C PRO A 114 -8.50 -22.26 -5.12
N CYS A 115 -8.41 -21.48 -4.04
CA CYS A 115 -7.46 -21.72 -2.93
C CYS A 115 -8.21 -22.07 -1.65
N SER A 116 -7.55 -22.67 -0.66
CA SER A 116 -8.19 -22.86 0.64
C SER A 116 -8.40 -21.52 1.36
N THR A 117 -9.38 -21.44 2.27
CA THR A 117 -9.55 -20.26 3.14
C THR A 117 -8.31 -19.98 3.98
N GLN A 118 -7.55 -21.02 4.33
CA GLN A 118 -6.29 -20.90 5.05
C GLN A 118 -5.21 -20.24 4.19
N ASP A 119 -5.09 -20.60 2.91
CA ASP A 119 -4.15 -19.96 1.97
C ASP A 119 -4.56 -18.51 1.68
N TYR A 120 -5.87 -18.27 1.55
CA TYR A 120 -6.44 -16.94 1.35
C TYR A 120 -6.10 -15.97 2.50
N SER A 121 -5.88 -16.48 3.71
CA SER A 121 -5.46 -15.68 4.86
C SER A 121 -4.15 -14.91 4.64
N SER A 122 -3.32 -15.33 3.67
CA SER A 122 -2.12 -14.62 3.27
C SER A 122 -2.42 -13.19 2.79
N TRP A 123 -3.58 -12.95 2.15
CA TRP A 123 -4.01 -11.59 1.81
C TRP A 123 -4.24 -10.74 3.06
N TYR A 124 -4.95 -11.26 4.06
CA TYR A 124 -5.20 -10.53 5.31
C TYR A 124 -3.90 -10.24 6.07
N ARG A 125 -2.93 -11.15 6.03
CA ARG A 125 -1.60 -10.93 6.60
C ARG A 125 -0.84 -9.82 5.89
N LEU A 126 -0.90 -9.76 4.55
CA LEU A 126 -0.33 -8.64 3.79
C LEU A 126 -0.93 -7.31 4.26
N PHE A 127 -2.26 -7.22 4.36
CA PHE A 127 -2.91 -6.00 4.86
C PHE A 127 -2.53 -5.68 6.30
N GLY A 128 -2.41 -6.68 7.17
CA GLY A 128 -1.93 -6.50 8.53
C GLY A 128 -0.54 -5.87 8.59
N ILE A 129 0.40 -6.34 7.75
CA ILE A 129 1.75 -5.77 7.64
C ILE A 129 1.66 -4.31 7.16
N SER A 130 0.93 -4.05 6.07
CA SER A 130 0.81 -2.72 5.50
C SER A 130 0.12 -1.73 6.44
N LEU A 131 -0.95 -2.12 7.14
CA LEU A 131 -1.66 -1.30 8.13
C LEU A 131 -0.79 -1.02 9.36
N THR A 132 -0.03 -2.00 9.83
CA THR A 132 0.89 -1.83 10.97
C THR A 132 2.01 -0.86 10.63
N MET A 133 2.63 -1.03 9.46
CA MET A 133 3.66 -0.10 8.98
C MET A 133 3.11 1.31 8.78
N PHE A 134 1.89 1.42 8.26
CA PHE A 134 1.22 2.71 8.13
C PHE A 134 0.96 3.37 9.49
N ALA A 135 0.44 2.63 10.46
CA ALA A 135 0.24 3.12 11.82
C ALA A 135 1.56 3.58 12.45
N LEU A 136 2.65 2.85 12.21
CA LEU A 136 3.99 3.23 12.64
C LEU A 136 4.47 4.53 11.98
N VAL A 137 4.29 4.67 10.66
CA VAL A 137 4.65 5.90 9.92
C VAL A 137 3.86 7.10 10.44
N LEU A 138 2.55 6.95 10.68
CA LEU A 138 1.73 7.99 11.29
C LEU A 138 2.20 8.32 12.70
N PHE A 139 2.44 7.31 13.53
CA PHE A 139 2.90 7.49 14.91
C PHE A 139 4.20 8.28 14.94
N VAL A 140 5.20 7.87 14.15
CA VAL A 140 6.49 8.57 14.07
C VAL A 140 6.34 9.97 13.48
N SER A 141 5.42 10.16 12.53
CA SER A 141 5.23 11.45 11.88
C SER A 141 4.48 12.48 12.71
N PHE A 142 3.62 12.05 13.64
CA PHE A 142 2.76 12.95 14.42
C PHE A 142 3.09 13.01 15.92
N PHE A 143 3.69 11.96 16.50
CA PHE A 143 3.86 11.84 17.96
C PHE A 143 5.33 11.79 18.44
N LEU A 144 6.29 11.48 17.55
CA LEU A 144 7.73 11.49 17.86
C LEU A 144 8.43 12.76 17.35
N LEU A 145 7.68 13.86 17.27
CA LEU A 145 8.13 15.17 16.78
C LEU A 145 8.05 16.21 17.90
#